data_AF-A0AAU5GPV9-F1
#
_entry.id   AF-A0AAU5GPV9-F1
#
_cell.length_a   1.000
_cell.length_b   1.000
_cell.length_c   1.000
_cell.angle_alpha   90.00
_cell.angle_beta   90.00
_cell.angle_gamma   90.00
#
_symmetry.space_group_name_H-M   'P 1'
#
loop_
_entity.id
_entity.type
_entity.pdbx_description
1 polymer ?
#
loop_
_entity_poly.entity_id
_entity_poly.type
_entity_poly.pdbx_seq_one_letter_code
_entity_poly.pdbx_strand_id
1 'polypeptide(L)'
;MTQPAIAEGLLTWSPEHGLVPGQAQGGRLLVADSWLLREGRVRGFDRHRERFLRSCGECGAPPLAQVVDFWQDMTRALPRTGEWFPRVELASGSLELRLLLRPAPPRTAEVRVWAAGQPDPRTVPRRKGPDLDALARVRRRASGADADEAVLIAPSGLVLEAANSSLLWWEDDTLCLPPPRLPLLAGVTMALVQERAARTGVRVAHRERSLAELDGREVWLINALHGIRPVVAWTGRPMSAGPAVHAPEWRKWLDGLMEPLPDH
;
A
#
# COMPACT_ATOMS: atom_id res chain seq x y z
N MET A 1 26.39 1.44 -25.29
CA MET A 1 25.62 0.23 -24.96
C MET A 1 24.23 0.70 -24.55
N THR A 2 23.22 0.46 -25.38
CA THR A 2 21.82 0.77 -25.07
C THR A 2 21.37 -0.16 -23.94
N GLN A 3 21.06 0.42 -22.79
CA GLN A 3 20.40 -0.27 -21.68
C GLN A 3 19.14 -0.97 -22.25
N PRO A 4 18.96 -2.29 -22.05
CA PRO A 4 17.79 -2.96 -22.59
C PRO A 4 16.55 -2.26 -22.05
N ALA A 5 15.61 -1.91 -22.96
CA ALA A 5 14.34 -1.35 -22.58
C ALA A 5 13.68 -2.28 -21.56
N ILE A 6 13.41 -1.77 -20.36
CA ILE A 6 12.84 -2.60 -19.30
C ILE A 6 11.42 -2.95 -19.72
N ALA A 7 11.22 -4.23 -20.04
CA ALA A 7 9.94 -4.71 -20.51
C ALA A 7 8.93 -4.72 -19.34
N GLU A 8 7.79 -4.07 -19.53
CA GLU A 8 6.62 -4.30 -18.72
C GLU A 8 6.22 -5.78 -18.79
N GLY A 9 5.68 -6.31 -17.71
CA GLY A 9 5.18 -7.68 -17.70
C GLY A 9 5.49 -8.44 -16.43
N LEU A 10 5.01 -9.67 -16.40
CA LEU A 10 5.24 -10.60 -15.32
C LEU A 10 6.53 -11.37 -15.57
N LEU A 11 7.38 -11.42 -14.55
CA LEU A 11 8.58 -12.22 -14.48
C LEU A 11 8.38 -13.28 -13.39
N THR A 12 8.71 -14.52 -13.69
CA THR A 12 8.77 -15.60 -12.68
C THR A 12 10.21 -15.84 -12.29
N TRP A 13 10.43 -16.30 -11.07
CA TRP A 13 11.77 -16.53 -10.54
C TRP A 13 11.98 -17.99 -10.14
N SER A 14 13.16 -18.51 -10.45
CA SER A 14 13.66 -19.80 -9.94
C SER A 14 15.13 -19.67 -9.55
N PRO A 15 15.63 -20.47 -8.59
CA PRO A 15 17.05 -20.48 -8.24
C PRO A 15 17.98 -20.76 -9.43
N GLU A 16 17.53 -21.58 -10.40
CA GLU A 16 18.35 -22.02 -11.52
C GLU A 16 18.45 -20.99 -12.64
N HIS A 17 17.38 -20.23 -12.88
CA HIS A 17 17.27 -19.33 -14.05
C HIS A 17 17.15 -17.84 -13.69
N GLY A 18 17.05 -17.51 -12.40
CA GLY A 18 16.74 -16.15 -11.96
C GLY A 18 15.38 -15.70 -12.48
N LEU A 19 15.27 -14.41 -12.84
CA LEU A 19 14.05 -13.83 -13.43
C LEU A 19 13.95 -14.12 -14.93
N VAL A 20 12.85 -14.75 -15.34
CA VAL A 20 12.51 -15.00 -16.74
C VAL A 20 11.11 -14.47 -17.06
N PRO A 21 10.81 -14.08 -18.32
CA PRO A 21 9.46 -13.76 -18.75
C PRO A 21 8.48 -14.88 -18.39
N GLY A 22 7.51 -14.56 -17.54
CA GLY A 22 6.48 -15.48 -17.09
C GLY A 22 5.16 -15.19 -17.79
N GLN A 23 4.36 -16.23 -18.01
CA GLN A 23 2.95 -16.03 -18.29
C GLN A 23 2.19 -15.91 -16.96
N ALA A 24 1.09 -15.16 -16.95
CA ALA A 24 0.16 -15.14 -15.83
C ALA A 24 -0.56 -16.51 -15.73
N GLN A 25 0.18 -17.56 -15.38
CA GLN A 25 -0.39 -18.86 -15.13
C GLN A 25 -1.02 -18.86 -13.74
N GLY A 26 -2.23 -19.43 -13.69
CA GLY A 26 -3.18 -19.31 -12.60
C GLY A 26 -2.60 -19.64 -11.23
N GLY A 27 -3.13 -18.96 -10.21
CA GLY A 27 -2.79 -19.15 -8.82
C GLY A 27 -3.28 -17.95 -8.02
N ARG A 28 -3.96 -18.20 -6.91
CA ARG A 28 -4.37 -17.13 -5.99
C ARG A 28 -3.11 -16.53 -5.37
N LEU A 29 -3.03 -15.21 -5.25
CA LEU A 29 -1.93 -14.57 -4.54
C LEU A 29 -1.96 -14.96 -3.07
N LEU A 30 -0.84 -15.44 -2.54
CA LEU A 30 -0.65 -15.68 -1.10
C LEU A 30 -0.06 -14.45 -0.42
N VAL A 31 0.88 -13.80 -1.09
CA VAL A 31 1.58 -12.60 -0.63
C VAL A 31 1.77 -11.66 -1.81
N ALA A 32 1.69 -10.36 -1.56
CA ALA A 32 2.14 -9.35 -2.49
C ALA A 32 2.73 -8.15 -1.74
N ASP A 33 3.67 -7.48 -2.37
CA ASP A 33 4.13 -6.16 -1.94
C ASP A 33 4.29 -5.21 -3.14
N SER A 34 4.11 -3.91 -2.96
CA SER A 34 4.22 -2.91 -4.03
C SER A 34 4.62 -1.55 -3.47
N TRP A 35 5.42 -0.82 -4.23
CA TRP A 35 5.93 0.51 -3.87
C TRP A 35 6.03 1.41 -5.10
N LEU A 36 5.99 2.72 -4.87
CA LEU A 36 6.36 3.69 -5.89
C LEU A 36 7.87 3.67 -6.09
N LEU A 37 8.28 3.54 -7.34
CA LEU A 37 9.65 3.72 -7.80
C LEU A 37 9.65 4.91 -8.77
N ARG A 38 10.40 5.98 -8.46
CA ARG A 38 10.48 7.19 -9.28
C ARG A 38 11.93 7.56 -9.49
N GLU A 39 12.37 7.58 -10.74
CA GLU A 39 13.76 7.86 -11.11
C GLU A 39 14.75 7.01 -10.31
N GLY A 40 14.46 5.70 -10.20
CA GLY A 40 15.30 4.76 -9.46
C GLY A 40 15.28 4.94 -7.95
N ARG A 41 14.36 5.76 -7.41
CA ARG A 41 14.24 6.03 -5.97
C ARG A 41 12.95 5.47 -5.38
N VAL A 42 13.00 5.04 -4.13
CA VAL A 42 11.92 4.37 -3.40
C VAL A 42 11.92 4.82 -1.94
N ARG A 43 10.78 4.66 -1.25
CA ARG A 43 10.65 4.95 0.19
C ARG A 43 10.55 3.66 0.98
N GLY A 44 11.36 3.51 2.02
CA GLY A 44 11.26 2.39 2.95
C GLY A 44 11.42 1.03 2.28
N PHE A 45 12.36 0.90 1.34
CA PHE A 45 12.56 -0.32 0.55
C PHE A 45 12.80 -1.55 1.44
N ASP A 46 13.62 -1.41 2.47
CA ASP A 46 13.88 -2.48 3.45
C ASP A 46 12.63 -2.89 4.22
N ARG A 47 11.69 -1.97 4.47
CA ARG A 47 10.42 -2.30 5.14
C ARG A 47 9.49 -3.09 4.22
N HIS A 48 9.50 -2.77 2.94
CA HIS A 48 8.81 -3.57 1.93
C HIS A 48 9.42 -4.98 1.85
N ARG A 49 10.75 -5.09 1.88
CA ARG A 49 11.48 -6.37 1.95
C ARG A 49 11.07 -7.17 3.17
N GLU A 50 11.19 -6.60 4.36
CA GLU A 50 10.85 -7.25 5.62
C GLU A 50 9.40 -7.72 5.66
N ARG A 51 8.45 -6.90 5.20
CA ARG A 51 7.05 -7.29 5.13
C ARG A 51 6.82 -8.45 4.18
N PHE A 52 7.40 -8.40 2.98
CA PHE A 52 7.27 -9.47 2.01
C PHE A 52 7.86 -10.78 2.53
N LEU A 53 9.12 -10.77 3.00
CA LEU A 53 9.80 -11.96 3.53
C LEU A 53 9.05 -12.59 4.71
N ARG A 54 8.57 -11.77 5.65
CA ARG A 54 7.77 -12.24 6.79
C ARG A 54 6.49 -12.93 6.32
N SER A 55 5.73 -12.28 5.44
CA SER A 55 4.47 -12.84 4.93
C SER A 55 4.68 -14.09 4.08
N CYS A 56 5.80 -14.21 3.36
CA CYS A 56 6.20 -15.44 2.69
C CYS A 56 6.43 -16.57 3.69
N GLY A 57 7.20 -16.33 4.76
CA GLY A 57 7.45 -17.32 5.82
C GLY A 57 6.16 -17.84 6.47
N GLU A 58 5.16 -16.97 6.68
CA GLU A 58 3.83 -17.34 7.21
C GLU A 58 2.99 -18.20 6.26
N CYS A 59 3.33 -18.25 4.97
CA CYS A 59 2.59 -19.00 3.94
C CYS A 59 3.26 -20.31 3.53
N GLY A 60 4.32 -20.73 4.25
CA GLY A 60 5.08 -21.93 3.89
C GLY A 60 5.86 -21.78 2.58
N ALA A 61 6.27 -20.56 2.24
CA ALA A 61 7.06 -20.21 1.05
C ALA A 61 8.36 -21.03 0.91
N PRO A 62 9.08 -20.93 -0.23
CA PRO A 62 10.41 -21.51 -0.37
C PRO A 62 11.36 -21.07 0.76
N PRO A 63 12.47 -21.80 0.99
CA PRO A 63 13.44 -21.46 2.02
C PRO A 63 13.80 -19.98 2.02
N LEU A 64 13.97 -19.37 3.19
CA LEU A 64 14.21 -17.92 3.32
C LEU A 64 15.37 -17.44 2.44
N ALA A 65 16.42 -18.25 2.27
CA ALA A 65 17.53 -17.96 1.36
C ALA A 65 17.05 -17.68 -0.07
N GLN A 66 16.16 -18.51 -0.62
CA GLN A 66 15.62 -18.31 -1.97
C GLN A 66 14.77 -17.03 -2.07
N VAL A 67 13.99 -16.70 -1.04
CA VAL A 67 13.22 -15.44 -1.03
C VAL A 67 14.16 -14.23 -0.97
N VAL A 68 15.30 -14.36 -0.29
CA VAL A 68 16.36 -13.34 -0.27
C VAL A 68 17.04 -13.21 -1.63
N ASP A 69 17.39 -14.32 -2.27
CA ASP A 69 18.01 -14.34 -3.60
C ASP A 69 17.06 -13.73 -4.64
N PHE A 70 15.78 -14.10 -4.62
CA PHE A 70 14.73 -13.45 -5.40
C PHE A 70 14.69 -11.94 -5.17
N TRP A 71 14.76 -11.49 -3.92
CA TRP A 71 14.74 -10.06 -3.60
C TRP A 71 15.95 -9.33 -4.21
N GLN A 72 17.13 -9.96 -4.20
CA GLN A 72 18.33 -9.40 -4.84
C GLN A 72 18.14 -9.30 -6.36
N ASP A 73 17.72 -10.39 -7.00
CA ASP A 73 17.50 -10.46 -8.45
C ASP A 73 16.47 -9.45 -8.92
N MET A 74 15.34 -9.34 -8.21
CA MET A 74 14.29 -8.39 -8.54
C MET A 74 14.74 -6.95 -8.33
N THR A 75 15.57 -6.66 -7.32
CA THR A 75 16.15 -5.32 -7.10
C THR A 75 17.05 -4.92 -8.27
N ARG A 76 17.84 -5.86 -8.80
CA ARG A 76 18.67 -5.66 -9.99
C ARG A 76 17.84 -5.40 -11.25
N ALA A 77 16.69 -6.06 -11.38
CA ALA A 77 15.79 -5.88 -12.51
C ALA A 77 14.93 -4.60 -12.44
N LEU A 78 14.85 -3.92 -11.29
CA LEU A 78 14.01 -2.73 -11.16
C LEU A 78 14.50 -1.54 -12.03
N PRO A 79 13.58 -0.78 -12.65
CA PRO A 79 13.91 0.44 -13.38
C PRO A 79 14.65 1.50 -12.59
N ARG A 80 15.69 2.08 -13.22
CA ARG A 80 16.42 3.23 -12.66
C ARG A 80 15.91 4.59 -13.14
N THR A 81 14.98 4.60 -14.12
CA THR A 81 14.38 5.82 -14.69
C THR A 81 12.87 5.68 -14.83
N GLY A 82 12.16 6.81 -14.82
CA GLY A 82 10.71 6.88 -14.96
C GLY A 82 9.94 6.56 -13.68
N GLU A 83 8.61 6.44 -13.79
CA GLU A 83 7.70 6.16 -12.68
C GLU A 83 7.03 4.78 -12.82
N TRP A 84 7.30 3.92 -11.84
CA TRP A 84 6.87 2.53 -11.82
C TRP A 84 6.18 2.17 -10.51
N PHE A 85 5.28 1.18 -10.57
CA PHE A 85 4.63 0.62 -9.39
C PHE A 85 4.79 -0.91 -9.37
N PRO A 86 6.04 -1.41 -9.25
CA PRO A 86 6.34 -2.83 -9.26
C PRO A 86 5.57 -3.56 -8.17
N ARG A 87 5.31 -4.84 -8.41
CA ARG A 87 4.71 -5.74 -7.42
C ARG A 87 5.48 -7.05 -7.36
N VAL A 88 5.96 -7.39 -6.17
CA VAL A 88 6.44 -8.74 -5.88
C VAL A 88 5.29 -9.59 -5.40
N GLU A 89 5.32 -10.88 -5.73
CA GLU A 89 4.24 -11.82 -5.47
C GLU A 89 4.77 -13.18 -5.02
N LEU A 90 4.02 -13.84 -4.16
CA LEU A 90 4.08 -15.28 -3.94
C LEU A 90 2.74 -15.87 -4.37
N ALA A 91 2.75 -16.71 -5.39
CA ALA A 91 1.54 -17.36 -5.90
C ALA A 91 1.27 -18.71 -5.23
N SER A 92 0.00 -19.08 -5.07
CA SER A 92 -0.39 -20.41 -4.58
C SER A 92 -0.07 -21.51 -5.58
N GLY A 93 0.02 -22.77 -5.12
CA GLY A 93 0.33 -23.92 -5.96
C GLY A 93 1.80 -24.28 -5.80
N SER A 94 2.63 -23.95 -6.77
CA SER A 94 4.08 -24.18 -6.75
C SER A 94 4.87 -23.21 -5.85
N LEU A 95 4.18 -22.29 -5.14
CA LEU A 95 4.82 -21.26 -4.30
C LEU A 95 5.82 -20.40 -5.09
N GLU A 96 5.45 -20.10 -6.33
CA GLU A 96 6.29 -19.36 -7.27
C GLU A 96 6.42 -17.89 -6.85
N LEU A 97 7.66 -17.40 -6.84
CA LEU A 97 8.00 -15.99 -6.64
C LEU A 97 7.95 -15.25 -7.98
N ARG A 98 7.31 -14.08 -7.99
CA ARG A 98 7.10 -13.31 -9.23
C ARG A 98 7.35 -11.83 -9.02
N LEU A 99 7.83 -11.16 -10.06
CA LEU A 99 7.91 -9.71 -10.17
C LEU A 99 7.00 -9.26 -11.32
N LEU A 100 5.98 -8.46 -11.01
CA LEU A 100 5.20 -7.74 -12.00
C LEU A 100 5.74 -6.31 -12.14
N LEU A 101 6.35 -6.02 -13.28
CA LEU A 101 6.77 -4.67 -13.67
C LEU A 101 5.64 -3.97 -14.42
N ARG A 102 5.26 -2.78 -13.94
CA ARG A 102 4.21 -1.95 -14.52
C ARG A 102 4.46 -0.47 -14.24
N PRO A 103 4.05 0.44 -15.15
CA PRO A 103 4.13 1.87 -14.91
C PRO A 103 3.29 2.25 -13.70
N ALA A 104 3.68 3.31 -13.01
CA ALA A 104 2.84 3.88 -11.96
C ALA A 104 1.56 4.44 -12.61
N PRO A 105 0.37 4.12 -12.07
CA PRO A 105 -0.84 4.80 -12.53
C PRO A 105 -0.77 6.29 -12.18
N PRO A 106 -1.60 7.14 -12.83
CA PRO A 106 -1.67 8.55 -12.51
C PRO A 106 -1.85 8.79 -11.01
N ARG A 107 -0.97 9.63 -10.45
CA ARG A 107 -0.98 9.94 -9.03
C ARG A 107 -1.85 11.16 -8.76
N THR A 108 -2.74 11.04 -7.77
CA THR A 108 -3.51 12.19 -7.26
C THR A 108 -2.93 12.72 -5.97
N ALA A 109 -3.11 14.02 -5.75
CA ALA A 109 -2.72 14.73 -4.53
C ALA A 109 -3.76 14.59 -3.41
N GLU A 110 -5.01 14.33 -3.79
CA GLU A 110 -6.20 14.33 -2.94
C GLU A 110 -7.07 13.12 -3.28
N VAL A 111 -8.09 12.84 -2.46
CA VAL A 111 -8.96 11.69 -2.64
C VAL A 111 -10.42 12.01 -2.26
N ARG A 112 -11.36 11.51 -3.07
CA ARG A 112 -12.79 11.48 -2.75
C ARG A 112 -13.14 10.08 -2.26
N VAL A 113 -13.88 10.00 -1.15
CA VAL A 113 -14.12 8.72 -0.46
C VAL A 113 -15.60 8.43 -0.36
N TRP A 114 -15.97 7.17 -0.64
CA TRP A 114 -17.35 6.75 -0.55
C TRP A 114 -17.79 6.58 0.91
N ALA A 115 -18.67 7.47 1.37
CA ALA A 115 -19.09 7.62 2.76
C ALA A 115 -20.22 6.68 3.19
N ALA A 116 -20.70 5.80 2.30
CA ALA A 116 -21.58 4.70 2.72
C ALA A 116 -20.83 3.63 3.53
N GLY A 117 -19.49 3.62 3.44
CA GLY A 117 -18.65 2.55 3.97
C GLY A 117 -18.83 1.24 3.19
N GLN A 118 -17.89 0.32 3.35
CA GLN A 118 -17.97 -1.02 2.80
C GLN A 118 -17.66 -2.03 3.91
N PRO A 119 -18.54 -3.01 4.18
CA PRO A 119 -18.19 -4.13 5.03
C PRO A 119 -16.89 -4.76 4.54
N ASP A 120 -15.95 -4.99 5.46
CA ASP A 120 -14.63 -5.53 5.10
C ASP A 120 -14.76 -6.91 4.43
N PRO A 121 -14.43 -7.04 3.12
CA PRO A 121 -14.59 -8.30 2.42
C PRO A 121 -13.37 -9.23 2.58
N ARG A 122 -12.33 -8.77 3.29
CA ARG A 122 -11.04 -9.46 3.34
C ARG A 122 -11.14 -10.71 4.20
N THR A 123 -10.50 -11.76 3.72
CA THR A 123 -10.35 -13.03 4.43
C THR A 123 -9.03 -13.10 5.21
N VAL A 124 -8.00 -12.38 4.76
CA VAL A 124 -6.70 -12.30 5.42
C VAL A 124 -6.24 -10.84 5.54
N PRO A 125 -6.93 -10.04 6.37
CA PRO A 125 -6.79 -8.58 6.38
C PRO A 125 -5.38 -8.09 6.76
N ARG A 126 -4.62 -8.89 7.52
CA ARG A 126 -3.25 -8.54 7.95
C ARG A 126 -2.17 -8.85 6.92
N ARG A 127 -2.51 -9.51 5.81
CA ARG A 127 -1.56 -9.89 4.76
C ARG A 127 -1.95 -9.25 3.43
N LYS A 128 -1.00 -8.54 2.83
CA LYS A 128 -1.19 -7.99 1.49
C LYS A 128 -1.08 -9.13 0.47
N GLY A 129 -2.04 -9.22 -0.46
CA GLY A 129 -2.03 -10.22 -1.54
C GLY A 129 -3.37 -10.94 -1.73
N PRO A 130 -3.79 -11.80 -0.78
CA PRO A 130 -4.94 -12.71 -0.96
C PRO A 130 -6.24 -12.06 -1.37
N ASP A 131 -6.51 -10.87 -0.85
CA ASP A 131 -7.79 -10.19 -1.04
C ASP A 131 -7.74 -9.05 -2.09
N LEU A 132 -6.67 -8.95 -2.90
CA LEU A 132 -6.53 -7.84 -3.86
C LEU A 132 -7.68 -7.77 -4.87
N ASP A 133 -8.24 -8.90 -5.31
CA ASP A 133 -9.39 -8.92 -6.22
C ASP A 133 -10.69 -8.47 -5.54
N ALA A 134 -10.87 -8.83 -4.26
CA ALA A 134 -12.00 -8.36 -3.46
C ALA A 134 -11.92 -6.85 -3.25
N LEU A 135 -10.73 -6.33 -2.94
CA LEU A 135 -10.48 -4.90 -2.79
C LEU A 135 -10.62 -4.15 -4.13
N ALA A 136 -10.26 -4.76 -5.26
CA ALA A 136 -10.52 -4.20 -6.58
C ALA A 136 -12.02 -4.09 -6.88
N ARG A 137 -12.85 -5.06 -6.46
CA ARG A 137 -14.32 -4.96 -6.55
C ARG A 137 -14.87 -3.83 -5.69
N VAL A 138 -14.34 -3.65 -4.47
CA VAL A 138 -14.70 -2.52 -3.59
C VAL A 138 -14.43 -1.18 -4.27
N ARG A 139 -13.24 -0.98 -4.85
CA ARG A 139 -12.91 0.26 -5.57
C ARG A 139 -13.80 0.51 -6.79
N ARG A 140 -14.17 -0.54 -7.54
CA ARG A 140 -15.12 -0.40 -8.66
C ARG A 140 -16.49 0.10 -8.21
N ARG A 141 -16.98 -0.36 -7.06
CA ARG A 141 -18.23 0.14 -6.47
C ARG A 141 -18.10 1.60 -6.04
N ALA A 142 -16.99 1.97 -5.40
CA ALA A 142 -16.71 3.36 -5.02
C ALA A 142 -16.69 4.28 -6.25
N SER A 143 -16.05 3.84 -7.33
CA SER A 143 -16.02 4.57 -8.60
C SER A 143 -17.40 4.77 -9.21
N GLY A 144 -18.32 3.79 -9.07
CA GLY A 144 -19.71 3.94 -9.49
C GLY A 144 -20.53 4.91 -8.62
N ALA A 145 -19.97 5.35 -7.49
CA ALA A 145 -20.51 6.37 -6.58
C ALA A 145 -19.64 7.64 -6.57
N ASP A 146 -18.94 7.92 -7.68
CA ASP A 146 -18.08 9.09 -7.90
C ASP A 146 -16.96 9.29 -6.87
N ALA A 147 -16.52 8.20 -6.23
CA ALA A 147 -15.40 8.19 -5.28
C ALA A 147 -14.21 7.39 -5.82
N ASP A 148 -13.01 7.76 -5.38
CA ASP A 148 -11.78 7.11 -5.80
C ASP A 148 -11.42 5.92 -4.88
N GLU A 149 -11.88 5.95 -3.62
CA GLU A 149 -11.66 4.93 -2.59
C GLU A 149 -12.92 4.69 -1.74
N ALA A 150 -12.93 3.56 -1.03
CA ALA A 150 -13.94 3.28 -0.02
C ALA A 150 -13.29 2.85 1.30
N VAL A 151 -13.88 3.31 2.41
CA VAL A 151 -13.50 2.90 3.77
C VAL A 151 -14.07 1.52 4.06
N LEU A 152 -13.22 0.61 4.51
CA LEU A 152 -13.58 -0.70 5.04
C LEU A 152 -14.04 -0.55 6.49
N ILE A 153 -15.18 -1.16 6.79
CA ILE A 153 -15.88 -1.06 8.06
C ILE A 153 -15.95 -2.46 8.68
N ALA A 154 -15.58 -2.55 9.96
CA ALA A 154 -15.69 -3.77 10.75
C ALA A 154 -17.17 -4.13 10.99
N PRO A 155 -17.49 -5.39 11.34
CA PRO A 155 -18.85 -5.77 11.75
C PRO A 155 -19.44 -4.92 12.89
N SER A 156 -18.58 -4.38 13.76
CA SER A 156 -18.97 -3.48 14.86
C SER A 156 -19.29 -2.04 14.41
N GLY A 157 -19.16 -1.70 13.12
CA GLY A 157 -19.35 -0.35 12.60
C GLY A 157 -18.12 0.56 12.68
N LEU A 158 -16.99 0.03 13.15
CA LEU A 158 -15.73 0.79 13.28
C LEU A 158 -14.98 0.88 11.96
N VAL A 159 -14.33 2.02 11.74
CA VAL A 159 -13.41 2.25 10.62
C VAL A 159 -12.15 1.41 10.78
N LEU A 160 -11.77 0.71 9.71
CA LEU A 160 -10.53 -0.08 9.64
C LEU A 160 -9.47 0.67 8.84
N GLU A 161 -9.59 0.65 7.52
CA GLU A 161 -8.70 1.29 6.56
C GLU A 161 -9.47 1.47 5.24
N ALA A 162 -8.88 2.06 4.21
CA ALA A 162 -9.48 2.09 2.87
C ALA A 162 -9.01 0.91 2.02
N ALA A 163 -9.66 0.68 0.87
CA ALA A 163 -9.42 -0.53 0.08
C ALA A 163 -7.95 -0.73 -0.37
N ASN A 164 -7.18 0.33 -0.64
CA ASN A 164 -5.73 0.23 -0.89
C ASN A 164 -4.86 1.07 0.06
N SER A 165 -5.44 1.68 1.10
CA SER A 165 -4.75 2.72 1.87
C SER A 165 -5.02 2.59 3.36
N SER A 166 -4.02 2.83 4.19
CA SER A 166 -4.26 3.03 5.61
C SER A 166 -4.99 4.36 5.81
N LEU A 167 -5.87 4.44 6.82
CA LEU A 167 -6.63 5.64 7.16
C LEU A 167 -6.13 6.24 8.47
N LEU A 168 -5.87 7.54 8.46
CA LEU A 168 -5.51 8.34 9.65
C LEU A 168 -6.37 9.60 9.67
N TRP A 169 -6.49 10.25 10.82
CA TRP A 169 -7.19 11.52 10.92
C TRP A 169 -6.61 12.37 12.05
N TRP A 170 -6.88 13.66 11.99
CA TRP A 170 -6.52 14.59 13.07
C TRP A 170 -7.72 14.84 13.99
N GLU A 171 -7.45 14.82 15.30
CA GLU A 171 -8.33 15.36 16.34
C GLU A 171 -7.48 16.36 17.13
N ASP A 172 -7.75 17.65 16.91
CA ASP A 172 -6.88 18.75 17.35
C ASP A 172 -5.43 18.50 16.90
N ASP A 173 -4.46 18.64 17.80
CA ASP A 173 -3.03 18.37 17.53
C ASP A 173 -2.63 16.89 17.65
N THR A 174 -3.59 15.96 17.60
CA THR A 174 -3.33 14.52 17.74
C THR A 174 -3.59 13.76 16.45
N LEU A 175 -2.54 13.14 15.91
CA LEU A 175 -2.65 12.22 14.79
C LEU A 175 -3.23 10.89 15.29
N CYS A 176 -4.46 10.61 14.88
CA CYS A 176 -5.20 9.43 15.27
C CYS A 176 -5.18 8.36 14.16
N LEU A 177 -5.19 7.10 14.59
CA LEU A 177 -5.30 5.94 13.72
C LEU A 177 -6.08 4.82 14.42
N PRO A 178 -6.63 3.85 13.68
CA PRO A 178 -7.37 2.76 14.30
C PRO A 178 -6.45 1.88 15.17
N PRO A 179 -6.96 1.25 16.25
CA PRO A 179 -6.12 0.43 17.13
C PRO A 179 -5.54 -0.80 16.43
N PRO A 180 -4.29 -1.21 16.72
CA PRO A 180 -3.62 -2.33 16.04
C PRO A 180 -4.31 -3.68 16.28
N ARG A 181 -5.13 -3.79 17.34
CA ARG A 181 -5.96 -4.98 17.59
C ARG A 181 -7.02 -5.21 16.51
N LEU A 182 -7.42 -4.18 15.77
CA LEU A 182 -8.31 -4.32 14.61
C LEU A 182 -7.60 -5.01 13.44
N PRO A 183 -8.35 -5.63 12.51
CA PRO A 183 -7.79 -6.32 11.34
C PRO A 183 -7.26 -5.32 10.29
N LEU A 184 -6.09 -4.73 10.58
CA LEU A 184 -5.43 -3.73 9.74
C LEU A 184 -4.23 -4.34 9.02
N LEU A 185 -3.92 -3.82 7.83
CA LEU A 185 -2.65 -4.14 7.19
C LEU A 185 -1.54 -3.28 7.82
N ALA A 186 -0.40 -3.90 8.14
CA ALA A 186 0.80 -3.16 8.53
C ALA A 186 1.39 -2.42 7.30
N GLY A 187 0.94 -1.18 7.08
CA GLY A 187 1.37 -0.33 5.97
C GLY A 187 2.78 0.23 6.18
N VAL A 188 3.65 0.09 5.17
CA VAL A 188 5.01 0.67 5.21
C VAL A 188 4.97 2.20 5.35
N THR A 189 4.14 2.88 4.54
CA THR A 189 3.97 4.33 4.63
C THR A 189 3.42 4.78 5.99
N MET A 190 2.54 3.98 6.59
CA MET A 190 2.00 4.23 7.93
C MET A 190 3.08 4.10 9.02
N ALA A 191 3.99 3.15 8.88
CA ALA A 191 5.13 3.03 9.79
C ALA A 191 6.04 4.27 9.71
N LEU A 192 6.36 4.74 8.50
CA LEU A 192 7.15 5.97 8.31
C LEU A 192 6.48 7.19 8.96
N VAL A 193 5.17 7.35 8.77
CA VAL A 193 4.39 8.44 9.37
C VAL A 193 4.42 8.40 10.90
N GLN A 194 4.21 7.23 11.51
CA GLN A 194 4.27 7.07 12.96
C GLN A 194 5.67 7.36 13.52
N GLU A 195 6.73 6.95 12.82
CA GLU A 195 8.11 7.25 13.21
C GLU A 195 8.42 8.73 13.15
N ARG A 196 7.93 9.44 12.13
CA ARG A 196 8.03 10.90 12.09
C ARG A 196 7.35 11.51 13.30
N ALA A 197 6.12 11.08 13.59
CA ALA A 197 5.35 11.63 14.69
C ALA A 197 6.11 11.47 16.01
N ALA A 198 6.65 10.28 16.27
CA ALA A 198 7.49 10.01 17.44
C ALA A 198 8.74 10.89 17.49
N ARG A 199 9.46 11.05 16.37
CA ARG A 199 10.70 11.87 16.28
C ARG A 199 10.44 13.37 16.43
N THR A 200 9.26 13.85 16.05
CA THR A 200 8.90 15.28 16.04
C THR A 200 8.02 15.70 17.21
N GLY A 201 7.69 14.77 18.12
CA GLY A 201 6.85 15.04 19.29
C GLY A 201 5.37 15.22 18.97
N VAL A 202 4.92 14.88 17.76
CA VAL A 202 3.49 14.88 17.40
C VAL A 202 2.79 13.76 18.16
N ARG A 203 1.72 14.09 18.86
CA ARG A 203 0.96 13.11 19.65
C ARG A 203 0.26 12.13 18.72
N VAL A 204 0.47 10.84 18.98
CA VAL A 204 -0.21 9.75 18.28
C VAL A 204 -1.17 9.06 19.24
N ALA A 205 -2.42 8.81 18.80
CA ALA A 205 -3.39 8.07 19.58
C ALA A 205 -4.11 7.00 18.74
N HIS A 206 -4.24 5.80 19.32
CA HIS A 206 -5.07 4.75 18.75
C HIS A 206 -6.51 4.92 19.23
N ARG A 207 -7.44 5.25 18.32
CA ARG A 207 -8.85 5.55 18.66
C ARG A 207 -9.79 4.79 17.76
N GLU A 208 -10.89 4.29 18.33
CA GLU A 208 -11.97 3.69 17.55
C GLU A 208 -12.95 4.79 17.15
N ARG A 209 -13.31 4.80 15.86
CA ARG A 209 -14.29 5.73 15.29
C ARG A 209 -15.17 5.00 14.30
N SER A 210 -16.46 5.30 14.33
CA SER A 210 -17.35 5.10 13.21
C SER A 210 -17.03 6.10 12.10
N LEU A 211 -17.56 5.83 10.90
CA LEU A 211 -17.35 6.72 9.75
C LEU A 211 -17.97 8.10 9.98
N ALA A 212 -19.16 8.17 10.59
CA ALA A 212 -19.85 9.43 10.88
C ALA A 212 -19.06 10.33 11.84
N GLU A 213 -18.29 9.74 12.76
CA GLU A 213 -17.44 10.53 13.66
C GLU A 213 -16.26 11.19 12.94
N LEU A 214 -15.91 10.78 11.71
CA LEU A 214 -14.88 11.45 10.92
C LEU A 214 -15.37 12.73 10.22
N ASP A 215 -16.65 13.07 10.36
CA ASP A 215 -17.22 14.28 9.76
C ASP A 215 -16.49 15.55 10.22
N GLY A 216 -16.15 16.40 9.26
CA GLY A 216 -15.44 17.66 9.48
C GLY A 216 -13.96 17.52 9.87
N ARG A 217 -13.42 16.30 9.98
CA ARG A 217 -12.01 16.06 10.34
C ARG A 217 -11.10 16.05 9.13
N GLU A 218 -9.85 16.45 9.32
CA GLU A 218 -8.79 16.19 8.34
C GLU A 218 -8.48 14.69 8.35
N VAL A 219 -8.93 13.98 7.33
CA VAL A 219 -8.68 12.54 7.15
C VAL A 219 -7.65 12.33 6.04
N TRP A 220 -6.70 11.43 6.27
CA TRP A 220 -5.70 11.03 5.30
C TRP A 220 -5.90 9.59 4.88
N LEU A 221 -5.82 9.34 3.57
CA LEU A 221 -5.56 8.01 3.03
C LEU A 221 -4.10 7.93 2.60
N ILE A 222 -3.37 6.98 3.17
CA ILE A 222 -1.92 6.86 2.96
C ILE A 222 -1.55 5.50 2.36
N ASN A 223 -0.70 5.50 1.35
CA ASN A 223 -0.12 4.28 0.79
C ASN A 223 1.20 4.55 0.05
N ALA A 224 1.87 3.48 -0.37
CA ALA A 224 3.19 3.57 -0.99
C ALA A 224 3.18 4.22 -2.39
N LEU A 225 2.04 4.20 -3.10
CA LEU A 225 1.87 4.79 -4.43
C LEU A 225 1.69 6.30 -4.36
N HIS A 226 0.66 6.74 -3.64
CA HIS A 226 0.25 8.14 -3.61
C HIS A 226 0.97 8.94 -2.52
N GLY A 227 1.50 8.30 -1.50
CA GLY A 227 1.97 8.97 -0.28
C GLY A 227 0.77 9.32 0.59
N ILE A 228 0.73 10.56 1.10
CA ILE A 228 -0.38 11.09 1.90
C ILE A 228 -1.36 11.83 0.98
N ARG A 229 -2.64 11.43 1.00
CA ARG A 229 -3.72 12.15 0.33
C ARG A 229 -4.77 12.58 1.37
N PRO A 230 -5.03 13.88 1.56
CA PRO A 230 -6.18 14.30 2.33
C PRO A 230 -7.47 13.94 1.60
N VAL A 231 -8.48 13.54 2.37
CA VAL A 231 -9.85 13.37 1.90
C VAL A 231 -10.45 14.76 1.72
N VAL A 232 -10.91 15.07 0.50
CA VAL A 232 -11.48 16.40 0.17
C VAL A 232 -12.97 16.36 -0.09
N ALA A 233 -13.53 15.17 -0.30
CA ALA A 233 -14.98 14.98 -0.37
C ALA A 233 -15.39 13.58 0.08
N TRP A 234 -16.60 13.52 0.62
CA TRP A 234 -17.31 12.32 0.98
C TRP A 234 -18.51 12.16 0.04
N THR A 235 -18.66 11.01 -0.61
CA THR A 235 -19.78 10.76 -1.53
C THR A 235 -20.80 9.80 -0.94
N GLY A 236 -22.07 9.90 -1.36
CA GLY A 236 -23.13 8.96 -0.97
C GLY A 236 -23.73 9.15 0.42
N ARG A 237 -23.17 10.02 1.28
CA ARG A 237 -23.77 10.48 2.55
C ARG A 237 -23.40 11.94 2.83
N PRO A 238 -24.23 12.69 3.58
CA PRO A 238 -23.91 14.07 3.95
C PRO A 238 -22.80 14.07 5.02
N MET A 239 -21.55 14.20 4.56
CA MET A 239 -20.37 14.40 5.39
C MET A 239 -19.48 15.46 4.75
N SER A 240 -18.80 16.23 5.58
CA SER A 240 -17.87 17.28 5.21
C SER A 240 -16.43 16.81 5.40
N ALA A 241 -15.57 17.13 4.43
CA ALA A 241 -14.13 16.98 4.63
C ALA A 241 -13.61 18.13 5.48
N GLY A 242 -12.79 17.83 6.49
CA GLY A 242 -12.06 18.87 7.21
C GLY A 242 -10.97 19.52 6.35
N PRO A 243 -10.55 20.74 6.70
CA PRO A 243 -9.46 21.42 5.98
C PRO A 243 -8.16 20.62 6.08
N ALA A 244 -7.40 20.55 4.99
CA ALA A 244 -6.12 19.85 4.92
C ALA A 244 -4.98 20.71 5.50
N VAL A 245 -5.00 20.97 6.80
CA VAL A 245 -4.04 21.84 7.51
C VAL A 245 -2.67 21.19 7.59
N HIS A 246 -2.62 19.91 7.96
CA HIS A 246 -1.36 19.20 8.20
C HIS A 246 -0.80 18.54 6.92
N ALA A 247 -1.65 18.13 5.98
CA ALA A 247 -1.24 17.36 4.81
C ALA A 247 -0.09 17.97 3.98
N PRO A 248 -0.04 19.30 3.70
CA PRO A 248 1.01 19.88 2.85
C PRO A 248 2.42 19.66 3.39
N GLU A 249 2.63 19.93 4.69
CA GLU A 249 3.93 19.77 5.35
C GLU A 249 4.34 18.29 5.43
N TRP A 250 3.37 17.41 5.75
CA TRP A 250 3.61 15.98 5.85
C TRP A 250 3.92 15.32 4.52
N ARG A 251 3.28 15.76 3.45
CA ARG A 251 3.58 15.31 2.08
C ARG A 251 4.98 15.74 1.65
N LYS A 252 5.35 17.01 1.87
CA LYS A 252 6.69 17.52 1.51
C LYS A 252 7.80 16.68 2.14
N TRP A 253 7.67 16.36 3.43
CA TRP A 253 8.62 15.49 4.11
C TRP A 253 8.62 14.06 3.55
N LEU A 254 7.44 13.46 3.36
CA LEU A 254 7.35 12.07 2.89
C LEU A 254 7.94 11.93 1.48
N ASP A 255 7.79 12.93 0.63
CA ASP A 255 8.41 12.98 -0.69
C ASP A 255 9.94 13.17 -0.61
N GLY A 256 10.44 13.79 0.47
CA GLY A 256 11.87 13.90 0.75
C GLY A 256 12.54 12.60 1.20
N LEU A 257 11.78 11.56 1.58
CA LEU A 257 12.30 10.26 2.00
C LEU A 257 12.68 9.31 0.84
N MET A 258 12.60 9.74 -0.42
CA MET A 258 12.94 8.87 -1.54
C MET A 258 14.45 8.65 -1.62
N GLU A 259 14.90 7.42 -1.43
CA GLU A 259 16.30 7.00 -1.47
C GLU A 259 16.57 6.22 -2.77
N PRO A 260 17.77 6.29 -3.35
CA PRO A 260 18.16 5.45 -4.47
C PRO A 260 17.97 3.96 -4.14
N LEU A 261 17.59 3.16 -5.14
CA LEU A 261 17.70 1.71 -5.03
C LEU A 261 19.15 1.30 -4.74
N PRO A 262 19.38 0.20 -4.01
CA PRO A 262 20.73 -0.34 -3.83
C PRO A 262 21.40 -0.71 -5.16
N ASP A 263 22.71 -0.49 -5.26
CA ASP A 263 23.53 -0.71 -6.46
C ASP A 263 23.97 -2.18 -6.69
N HIS A 264 23.33 -3.15 -6.05
CA HIS A 264 23.74 -4.56 -6.10
C HIS A 264 23.84 -5.14 -7.52
#